data_AF-A0A7W0G1Y3-F1
#
_entry.id   AF-A0A7W0G1Y3-F1
#
_cell.length_a   1.000
_cell.length_b   1.000
_cell.length_c   1.000
_cell.angle_alpha   90.00
_cell.angle_beta   90.00
_cell.angle_gamma   90.00
#
_symmetry.space_group_name_H-M   'P 1'
#
loop_
_entity.id
_entity.type
_entity.pdbx_description
1 polymer ?
#
loop_
_entity_poly.entity_id
_entity_poly.type
_entity_poly.pdbx_seq_one_letter_code
_entity_poly.pdbx_strand_id
1 'polypeptide(L)'
;MSRGSESSWGSLIVENAAHPAPLSDERFRDWMAGRRIFVSSTMDAEMSPYREAARAYIHRMGATPVMWEEITPRDEGPQRAYLSGVDRSSAFILLLGSRYGVTDASGYSPTHQEGNRAADRRIPRLLFNLATVKDAERDGRLNDWLRSLYGELAGASFTTEADLVAQLDARLREMAARSERVWIKLGNLVFPGTVTSRFEGTGGGEFVVTARIRAGGVRRALLEYGQPFGPRSRAERLTWADNSFPTQVQSVAVETEYTGEDVVRVTCRTPQNWHGGPDSTHAMLASFGSVTAAEMAAIWARRALLGQEFQSRGRGAFDLTGSFSEPDAVTLPEVLSAHSAGGWLAEGLTRLYAVEEVSRRYGGHFEHLEVGPAVATGVRIYGRFIFGAGMGTRQEHTEVDGVVPLS
;
A
#
# COMPACT_ATOMS: atom_id res chain seq x y z
N MET A 1 -1.00 -18.70 31.89
CA MET A 1 -0.24 -17.82 30.99
C MET A 1 -0.38 -18.38 29.59
N SER A 2 -1.23 -17.77 28.77
CA SER A 2 -1.28 -18.05 27.34
C SER A 2 0.13 -17.83 26.78
N ARG A 3 0.77 -18.83 26.19
CA ARG A 3 1.94 -18.55 25.34
C ARG A 3 1.39 -17.69 24.21
N GLY A 4 1.71 -16.39 24.21
CA GLY A 4 1.35 -15.48 23.13
C GLY A 4 1.73 -16.09 21.79
N SER A 5 0.96 -15.82 20.74
CA SER A 5 1.24 -16.39 19.42
C SER A 5 2.65 -15.98 18.98
N GLU A 6 3.57 -16.94 18.92
CA GLU A 6 4.90 -16.72 18.34
C GLU A 6 4.74 -16.18 16.92
N SER A 7 5.61 -15.24 16.55
CA SER A 7 5.57 -14.61 15.24
C SER A 7 5.83 -15.63 14.14
N SER A 8 4.93 -15.72 13.15
CA SER A 8 5.01 -16.70 12.07
C SER A 8 5.82 -16.24 10.85
N TRP A 9 6.42 -15.04 10.92
CA TRP A 9 7.14 -14.40 9.81
C TRP A 9 8.36 -15.19 9.31
N GLY A 10 8.96 -16.06 10.12
CA GLY A 10 10.11 -16.87 9.73
C GLY A 10 9.80 -18.10 8.86
N SER A 11 8.52 -18.42 8.64
CA SER A 11 8.11 -19.64 7.93
C SER A 11 6.89 -19.42 7.03
N LEU A 12 6.87 -18.31 6.29
CA LEU A 12 5.71 -17.98 5.46
C LEU A 12 5.57 -18.93 4.27
N ILE A 13 4.32 -19.20 3.90
CA ILE A 13 3.94 -19.84 2.66
C ILE A 13 3.21 -18.80 1.82
N VAL A 14 3.84 -18.35 0.75
CA VAL A 14 3.37 -17.23 -0.09
C VAL A 14 2.73 -17.75 -1.37
N GLU A 15 1.61 -17.16 -1.78
CA GLU A 15 1.04 -17.34 -3.11
C GLU A 15 1.89 -16.60 -4.16
N ASN A 16 2.70 -17.36 -4.89
CA ASN A 16 3.66 -16.81 -5.86
C ASN A 16 3.01 -16.40 -7.19
N ALA A 17 1.79 -16.84 -7.51
CA ALA A 17 1.12 -16.47 -8.76
C ALA A 17 0.42 -15.11 -8.72
N ALA A 18 0.70 -14.31 -7.70
CA ALA A 18 0.00 -13.09 -7.35
C ALA A 18 0.50 -11.91 -8.19
N HIS A 19 0.18 -11.86 -9.48
CA HIS A 19 -0.17 -10.56 -10.06
C HIS A 19 -1.65 -10.31 -9.78
N PRO A 20 -2.07 -9.06 -9.49
CA PRO A 20 -3.48 -8.77 -9.31
C PRO A 20 -4.17 -9.08 -10.64
N ALA A 21 -4.91 -10.19 -10.69
CA ALA A 21 -5.71 -10.56 -11.85
C ALA A 21 -6.59 -9.36 -12.25
N PRO A 22 -6.75 -9.07 -13.56
CA PRO A 22 -7.58 -7.97 -14.01
C PRO A 22 -8.98 -8.07 -13.40
N LEU A 23 -9.52 -6.94 -12.91
CA LEU A 23 -10.92 -6.88 -12.50
C LEU A 23 -11.82 -7.20 -13.69
N SER A 24 -12.97 -7.81 -13.41
CA SER A 24 -14.04 -7.90 -14.42
C SER A 24 -14.44 -6.49 -14.87
N ASP A 25 -14.96 -6.36 -16.09
CA ASP A 25 -15.35 -5.04 -16.61
C ASP A 25 -16.41 -4.34 -15.75
N GLU A 26 -17.31 -5.11 -15.14
CA GLU A 26 -18.32 -4.59 -14.21
C GLU A 26 -17.65 -4.01 -12.97
N ARG A 27 -16.78 -4.77 -12.30
CA ARG A 27 -16.04 -4.32 -11.12
C ARG A 27 -15.13 -3.14 -11.41
N PHE A 28 -14.49 -3.12 -12.57
CA PHE A 28 -13.68 -1.98 -12.99
C PHE A 28 -14.54 -0.71 -13.19
N ARG A 29 -15.74 -0.84 -13.77
CA ARG A 29 -16.68 0.28 -13.89
C ARG A 29 -17.16 0.76 -12.52
N ASP A 30 -17.49 -0.14 -11.60
CA ASP A 30 -17.85 0.22 -10.22
C ASP A 30 -16.71 0.96 -9.52
N TRP A 31 -15.47 0.50 -9.72
CA TRP A 31 -14.29 1.16 -9.17
C TRP A 31 -14.07 2.56 -9.77
N MET A 32 -14.34 2.74 -11.06
CA MET A 32 -14.26 4.04 -11.74
C MET A 32 -15.37 5.00 -11.31
N ALA A 33 -16.55 4.47 -11.00
CA ALA A 33 -17.73 5.27 -10.69
C ALA A 33 -17.50 6.24 -9.52
N GLY A 34 -17.83 7.52 -9.74
CA GLY A 34 -17.71 8.56 -8.73
C GLY A 34 -16.29 9.04 -8.42
N ARG A 35 -15.26 8.50 -9.09
CA ARG A 35 -13.88 8.99 -8.97
C ARG A 35 -13.67 10.27 -9.75
N ARG A 36 -12.78 11.12 -9.25
CA ARG A 36 -12.31 12.33 -9.94
C ARG A 36 -10.88 12.09 -10.42
N ILE A 37 -10.64 12.25 -11.71
CA ILE A 37 -9.32 12.02 -12.30
C ILE A 37 -8.85 13.31 -12.96
N PHE A 38 -7.76 13.88 -12.44
CA PHE A 38 -7.19 15.10 -13.00
C PHE A 38 -6.43 14.78 -14.28
N VAL A 39 -6.68 15.50 -15.38
CA VAL A 39 -5.95 15.33 -16.64
C VAL A 39 -5.16 16.60 -16.94
N SER A 40 -3.84 16.49 -16.87
CA SER A 40 -2.90 17.58 -17.14
C SER A 40 -2.16 17.36 -18.47
N SER A 41 -1.97 18.45 -19.22
CA SER A 41 -1.17 18.52 -20.44
C SER A 41 -0.89 19.98 -20.78
N THR A 42 0.01 20.27 -21.72
CA THR A 42 0.10 21.61 -22.31
C THR A 42 -1.18 21.98 -23.06
N MET A 43 -1.50 23.27 -23.12
CA MET A 43 -2.71 23.79 -23.78
C MET A 43 -2.56 23.96 -25.30
N ASP A 44 -1.47 23.47 -25.88
CA ASP A 44 -1.23 23.61 -27.31
C ASP A 44 -2.14 22.69 -28.15
N ALA A 45 -2.17 22.97 -29.46
CA ALA A 45 -2.97 22.20 -30.41
C ALA A 45 -2.47 20.74 -30.57
N GLU A 46 -1.20 20.47 -30.28
CA GLU A 46 -0.62 19.12 -30.33
C GLU A 46 -1.30 18.20 -29.30
N MET A 47 -1.50 18.69 -28.08
CA MET A 47 -2.04 17.88 -26.98
C MET A 47 -3.56 17.81 -26.94
N SER A 48 -4.27 18.70 -27.66
CA SER A 48 -5.72 18.74 -27.68
C SER A 48 -6.41 17.41 -28.04
N PRO A 49 -6.06 16.70 -29.14
CA PRO A 49 -6.72 15.45 -29.49
C PRO A 49 -6.53 14.36 -28.44
N TYR A 50 -5.33 14.25 -27.87
CA TYR A 50 -5.00 13.27 -26.84
C TYR A 50 -5.72 13.54 -25.52
N ARG A 51 -5.82 14.82 -25.13
CA ARG A 51 -6.57 15.24 -23.93
C ARG A 51 -8.05 14.92 -24.06
N GLU A 52 -8.66 15.21 -25.21
CA GLU A 52 -10.07 14.89 -25.46
C GLU A 52 -10.31 13.37 -25.48
N ALA A 53 -9.40 12.58 -26.06
CA ALA A 53 -9.49 11.13 -26.04
C ALA A 53 -9.44 10.56 -24.61
N ALA A 54 -8.53 11.06 -23.76
CA ALA A 54 -8.45 10.69 -22.36
C ALA A 54 -9.71 11.07 -21.59
N ARG A 55 -10.22 12.29 -21.78
CA ARG A 55 -11.46 12.79 -21.18
C ARG A 55 -12.65 11.90 -21.55
N ALA A 56 -12.84 11.64 -22.84
CA ALA A 56 -13.94 10.83 -23.35
C ALA A 56 -13.89 9.40 -22.80
N TYR A 57 -12.69 8.82 -22.70
CA TYR A 57 -12.49 7.51 -22.09
C TYR A 57 -12.87 7.51 -20.59
N ILE A 58 -12.35 8.46 -19.80
CA ILE A 58 -12.61 8.56 -18.35
C ILE A 58 -14.10 8.70 -18.09
N HIS A 59 -14.77 9.59 -18.83
CA HIS A 59 -16.21 9.79 -18.72
C HIS A 59 -16.99 8.54 -19.10
N ARG A 60 -16.62 7.86 -20.20
CA ARG A 60 -17.27 6.61 -20.64
C ARG A 60 -17.19 5.50 -19.58
N MET A 61 -16.11 5.46 -18.79
CA MET A 61 -15.93 4.50 -17.71
C MET A 61 -16.63 4.89 -16.40
N GLY A 62 -17.30 6.04 -16.33
CA GLY A 62 -18.10 6.47 -15.17
C GLY A 62 -17.36 7.35 -14.16
N ALA A 63 -16.09 7.67 -14.41
CA ALA A 63 -15.34 8.64 -13.62
C ALA A 63 -15.58 10.08 -14.13
N THR A 64 -15.33 11.06 -13.28
CA THR A 64 -15.37 12.49 -13.61
C THR A 64 -13.98 12.98 -13.98
N PRO A 65 -13.70 13.32 -15.25
CA PRO A 65 -12.47 14.00 -15.60
C PRO A 65 -12.46 15.40 -14.95
N VAL A 66 -11.32 15.80 -14.40
CA VAL A 66 -11.10 17.16 -13.88
C VAL A 66 -10.05 17.80 -14.77
N MET A 67 -10.45 18.86 -15.47
CA MET A 67 -9.61 19.56 -16.43
C MET A 67 -9.68 21.05 -16.20
N TRP A 68 -8.65 21.77 -16.65
CA TRP A 68 -8.58 23.22 -16.51
C TRP A 68 -9.68 23.94 -17.27
N GLU A 69 -10.18 23.40 -18.39
CA GLU A 69 -11.28 23.96 -19.20
C GLU A 69 -12.60 24.02 -18.43
N GLU A 70 -12.78 23.14 -17.44
CA GLU A 70 -14.01 23.02 -16.66
C GLU A 70 -13.92 23.77 -15.32
N ILE A 71 -12.72 24.20 -14.93
CA ILE A 71 -12.49 24.96 -13.70
C ILE A 71 -12.66 26.44 -14.01
N THR A 72 -13.87 26.97 -13.80
CA THR A 72 -14.09 28.42 -13.75
C THR A 72 -13.49 28.96 -12.45
N PRO A 73 -12.45 29.81 -12.47
CA PRO A 73 -11.91 30.40 -11.26
C PRO A 73 -12.97 31.37 -10.69
N ARG A 74 -13.62 30.96 -9.61
CA ARG A 74 -14.46 31.85 -8.80
C ARG A 74 -13.53 32.43 -7.74
N ASP A 75 -13.13 33.69 -7.95
CA ASP A 75 -12.40 34.56 -7.02
C ASP A 75 -10.92 34.21 -6.71
N GLU A 76 -10.47 32.97 -6.92
CA GLU A 76 -9.06 32.58 -6.80
C GLU A 76 -8.32 32.67 -8.13
N GLY A 77 -7.04 33.11 -8.12
CA GLY A 77 -6.21 33.14 -9.34
C GLY A 77 -6.15 31.74 -10.00
N PRO A 78 -6.12 31.64 -11.35
CA PRO A 78 -6.28 30.37 -12.09
C PRO A 78 -5.39 29.22 -11.58
N GLN A 79 -4.15 29.52 -11.23
CA GLN A 79 -3.18 28.58 -10.69
C GLN A 79 -3.63 27.90 -9.39
N ARG A 80 -4.23 28.66 -8.45
CA ARG A 80 -4.75 28.09 -7.20
C ARG A 80 -5.93 27.15 -7.45
N ALA A 81 -6.80 27.53 -8.38
CA ALA A 81 -7.95 26.71 -8.77
C ALA A 81 -7.51 25.35 -9.38
N TYR A 82 -6.44 25.33 -10.18
CA TYR A 82 -5.89 24.10 -10.75
C TYR A 82 -5.25 23.19 -9.71
N LEU A 83 -4.43 23.73 -8.81
CA LEU A 83 -3.83 22.94 -7.72
C LEU A 83 -4.90 22.37 -6.77
N SER A 84 -5.98 23.12 -6.52
CA SER A 84 -7.16 22.62 -5.79
C SER A 84 -7.91 21.52 -6.56
N GLY A 85 -7.89 21.56 -7.90
CA GLY A 85 -8.39 20.49 -8.75
C GLY A 85 -7.59 19.19 -8.56
N VAL A 86 -6.25 19.30 -8.53
CA VAL A 86 -5.35 18.18 -8.22
C VAL A 86 -5.66 17.62 -6.83
N ASP A 87 -5.71 18.47 -5.79
CA ASP A 87 -5.96 18.07 -4.39
C ASP A 87 -7.27 17.26 -4.20
N ARG A 88 -8.26 17.45 -5.07
CA ARG A 88 -9.58 16.81 -5.00
C ARG A 88 -9.72 15.57 -5.88
N SER A 89 -8.64 15.16 -6.54
CA SER A 89 -8.65 14.05 -7.48
C SER A 89 -8.06 12.78 -6.85
N SER A 90 -8.63 11.63 -7.18
CA SER A 90 -8.15 10.32 -6.71
C SER A 90 -6.98 9.78 -7.52
N ALA A 91 -6.74 10.35 -8.71
CA ALA A 91 -5.59 10.04 -9.56
C ALA A 91 -5.26 11.26 -10.42
N PHE A 92 -4.00 11.33 -10.85
CA PHE A 92 -3.45 12.38 -11.70
C PHE A 92 -2.91 11.74 -12.99
N ILE A 93 -3.37 12.22 -14.13
CA ILE A 93 -2.87 11.83 -15.46
C ILE A 93 -2.07 13.00 -16.02
N LEU A 94 -0.86 12.72 -16.49
CA LEU A 94 -0.02 13.68 -17.18
C LEU A 94 0.27 13.22 -18.60
N LEU A 95 -0.08 14.04 -19.58
CA LEU A 95 0.25 13.82 -20.99
C LEU A 95 1.35 14.81 -21.40
N LEU A 96 2.48 14.30 -21.88
CA LEU A 96 3.66 15.07 -22.27
C LEU A 96 3.89 14.98 -23.79
N GLY A 97 4.00 16.14 -24.43
CA GLY A 97 4.24 16.29 -25.87
C GLY A 97 5.62 16.86 -26.19
N SER A 98 5.66 17.86 -27.07
CA SER A 98 6.89 18.53 -27.52
C SER A 98 7.32 19.72 -26.65
N ARG A 99 6.41 20.32 -25.88
CA ARG A 99 6.63 21.60 -25.19
C ARG A 99 6.59 21.46 -23.67
N TYR A 100 7.45 22.18 -22.96
CA TYR A 100 7.42 22.24 -21.49
C TYR A 100 6.25 23.09 -20.95
N GLY A 101 5.85 24.10 -21.71
CA GLY A 101 4.90 25.13 -21.30
C GLY A 101 5.57 26.42 -20.81
N VAL A 102 4.80 27.51 -20.75
CA VAL A 102 5.30 28.81 -20.29
C VAL A 102 5.51 28.77 -18.78
N THR A 103 6.71 29.13 -18.34
CA THR A 103 7.07 29.16 -16.91
C THR A 103 6.60 30.44 -16.26
N ASP A 104 6.16 30.35 -15.01
CA ASP A 104 5.89 31.53 -14.18
C ASP A 104 7.15 31.96 -13.39
N ALA A 105 6.98 32.85 -12.40
CA ALA A 105 8.06 33.34 -11.55
C ALA A 105 8.78 32.25 -10.73
N SER A 106 8.17 31.07 -10.55
CA SER A 106 8.80 29.91 -9.89
C SER A 106 9.78 29.16 -10.80
N GLY A 107 9.77 29.45 -12.11
CA GLY A 107 10.57 28.73 -13.10
C GLY A 107 9.94 27.42 -13.58
N TYR A 108 8.79 27.02 -13.04
CA TYR A 108 8.05 25.83 -13.46
C TYR A 108 6.87 26.19 -14.36
N SER A 109 6.54 25.31 -15.31
CA SER A 109 5.28 25.40 -16.05
C SER A 109 4.09 24.96 -15.17
N PRO A 110 2.86 25.41 -15.44
CA PRO A 110 1.67 24.99 -14.69
C PRO A 110 1.54 23.46 -14.60
N THR A 111 1.73 22.76 -15.72
CA THR A 111 1.73 21.29 -15.80
C THR A 111 2.77 20.65 -14.89
N HIS A 112 3.97 21.23 -14.78
CA HIS A 112 5.00 20.74 -13.87
C HIS A 112 4.61 20.94 -12.40
N GLN A 113 4.04 22.11 -12.07
CA GLN A 113 3.58 22.38 -10.71
C GLN A 113 2.44 21.46 -10.28
N GLU A 114 1.51 21.16 -11.18
CA GLU A 114 0.44 20.18 -10.95
C GLU A 114 1.01 18.78 -10.69
N GLY A 115 2.01 18.36 -11.49
CA GLY A 115 2.72 17.10 -11.29
C GLY A 115 3.46 17.02 -9.95
N ASN A 116 4.11 18.11 -9.53
CA ASN A 116 4.74 18.21 -8.22
C ASN A 116 3.70 18.19 -7.11
N ARG A 117 2.58 18.90 -7.27
CA ARG A 117 1.49 18.90 -6.30
C ARG A 117 0.90 17.51 -6.10
N ALA A 118 0.70 16.75 -7.18
CA ALA A 118 0.24 15.37 -7.10
C ALA A 118 1.24 14.49 -6.32
N ALA A 119 2.54 14.65 -6.56
CA ALA A 119 3.58 13.95 -5.80
C ALA A 119 3.59 14.34 -4.32
N ASP A 120 3.55 15.64 -4.01
CA ASP A 120 3.53 16.17 -2.64
C ASP A 120 2.30 15.67 -1.86
N ARG A 121 1.17 15.54 -2.54
CA ARG A 121 -0.09 15.02 -1.99
C ARG A 121 -0.20 13.50 -2.03
N ARG A 122 0.79 12.81 -2.59
CA ARG A 122 0.83 11.35 -2.76
C ARG A 122 -0.38 10.82 -3.53
N ILE A 123 -0.86 11.62 -4.49
CA ILE A 123 -1.91 11.23 -5.42
C ILE A 123 -1.27 10.34 -6.50
N PRO A 124 -1.81 9.14 -6.79
CA PRO A 124 -1.28 8.26 -7.81
C PRO A 124 -1.15 8.98 -9.17
N ARG A 125 0.03 8.91 -9.79
CA ARG A 125 0.33 9.56 -11.07
C ARG A 125 0.47 8.52 -12.18
N LEU A 126 -0.23 8.75 -13.29
CA LEU A 126 -0.10 8.01 -14.54
C LEU A 126 0.45 8.98 -15.59
N LEU A 127 1.71 8.80 -15.98
CA LEU A 127 2.40 9.73 -16.88
C LEU A 127 2.56 9.07 -18.25
N PHE A 128 2.31 9.82 -19.31
CA PHE A 128 2.33 9.34 -20.68
C PHE A 128 3.13 10.30 -21.56
N ASN A 129 4.07 9.77 -22.35
CA ASN A 129 4.91 10.56 -23.26
C ASN A 129 4.56 10.29 -24.73
N LEU A 130 4.42 11.35 -25.53
CA LEU A 130 4.21 11.24 -26.97
C LEU A 130 5.51 10.82 -27.66
N ALA A 131 5.55 9.57 -28.13
CA ALA A 131 6.74 8.94 -28.69
C ALA A 131 7.09 9.43 -30.11
N THR A 132 6.16 10.12 -30.78
CA THR A 132 6.41 10.69 -32.11
C THR A 132 7.34 11.90 -32.09
N VAL A 133 7.54 12.52 -30.91
CA VAL A 133 8.45 13.65 -30.74
C VAL A 133 9.85 13.15 -30.37
N LYS A 134 10.85 13.51 -31.17
CA LYS A 134 12.26 13.18 -30.85
C LYS A 134 12.82 14.15 -29.83
N ASP A 135 13.80 13.69 -29.04
CA ASP A 135 14.46 14.53 -28.02
C ASP A 135 15.05 15.82 -28.60
N ALA A 136 15.62 15.77 -29.82
CA ALA A 136 16.18 16.95 -30.49
C ALA A 136 15.14 17.99 -30.91
N GLU A 137 13.88 17.58 -31.05
CA GLU A 137 12.74 18.40 -31.46
C GLU A 137 11.92 18.88 -30.24
N ARG A 138 12.12 18.24 -29.08
CA ARG A 138 11.45 18.54 -27.81
C ARG A 138 12.16 19.66 -27.06
N ASP A 139 11.39 20.46 -26.34
CA ASP A 139 11.90 21.47 -25.41
C ASP A 139 12.93 20.87 -24.44
N GLY A 140 14.11 21.52 -24.34
CA GLY A 140 15.20 21.06 -23.49
C GLY A 140 14.82 20.95 -22.01
N ARG A 141 13.99 21.87 -21.49
CA ARG A 141 13.49 21.81 -20.10
C ARG A 141 12.59 20.61 -19.88
N LEU A 142 11.79 20.26 -20.89
CA LEU A 142 10.96 19.05 -20.84
C LEU A 142 11.83 17.80 -20.89
N ASN A 143 12.87 17.75 -21.74
CA ASN A 143 13.81 16.62 -21.75
C ASN A 143 14.50 16.44 -20.37
N ASP A 144 14.89 17.52 -19.71
CA ASP A 144 15.47 17.47 -18.37
C ASP A 144 14.46 16.89 -17.36
N TRP A 145 13.20 17.33 -17.43
CA TRP A 145 12.16 16.82 -16.55
C TRP A 145 11.83 15.34 -16.83
N LEU A 146 11.72 14.92 -18.10
CA LEU A 146 11.49 13.53 -18.49
C LEU A 146 12.58 12.60 -17.93
N ARG A 147 13.84 13.03 -17.94
CA ARG A 147 14.95 12.27 -17.33
C ARG A 147 14.75 12.06 -15.82
N SER A 148 14.21 13.05 -15.11
CA SER A 148 13.88 12.91 -13.68
C SER A 148 12.70 11.96 -13.41
N LEU A 149 11.83 11.75 -14.41
CA LEU A 149 10.62 10.92 -14.33
C LEU A 149 10.81 9.50 -14.90
N TYR A 150 12.03 9.12 -15.29
CA TYR A 150 12.30 7.88 -16.04
C TYR A 150 11.68 6.62 -15.40
N GLY A 151 11.74 6.49 -14.08
CA GLY A 151 11.17 5.34 -13.36
C GLY A 151 9.64 5.24 -13.45
N GLU A 152 8.94 6.38 -13.53
CA GLU A 152 7.47 6.43 -13.60
C GLU A 152 6.96 6.35 -15.05
N LEU A 153 7.79 6.73 -16.03
CA LEU A 153 7.46 6.71 -17.47
C LEU A 153 7.76 5.37 -18.14
N ALA A 154 8.38 4.41 -17.44
CA ALA A 154 8.78 3.14 -18.02
C ALA A 154 7.56 2.41 -18.64
N GLY A 155 7.58 2.24 -19.97
CA GLY A 155 6.51 1.60 -20.73
C GLY A 155 5.22 2.44 -20.85
N ALA A 156 5.30 3.76 -20.72
CA ALA A 156 4.16 4.67 -20.80
C ALA A 156 4.34 5.72 -21.91
N SER A 157 4.56 5.25 -23.14
CA SER A 157 4.75 6.10 -24.32
C SER A 157 3.72 5.78 -25.38
N PHE A 158 3.05 6.77 -25.94
CA PHE A 158 1.97 6.60 -26.92
C PHE A 158 2.27 7.32 -28.24
N THR A 159 1.60 6.92 -29.32
CA THR A 159 1.76 7.49 -30.66
C THR A 159 0.44 8.04 -31.25
N THR A 160 -0.69 7.48 -30.84
CA THR A 160 -2.03 7.84 -31.34
C THR A 160 -3.02 7.94 -30.18
N GLU A 161 -4.19 8.52 -30.43
CA GLU A 161 -5.27 8.62 -29.44
C GLU A 161 -5.75 7.23 -29.00
N ALA A 162 -5.85 6.28 -29.94
CA ALA A 162 -6.24 4.91 -29.65
C ALA A 162 -5.22 4.18 -28.77
N ASP A 163 -3.92 4.39 -29.05
CA ASP A 163 -2.81 3.86 -28.26
C ASP A 163 -2.80 4.44 -26.84
N LEU A 164 -2.97 5.76 -26.71
CA LEU A 164 -3.11 6.42 -25.41
C LEU A 164 -4.28 5.84 -24.62
N VAL A 165 -5.45 5.68 -25.25
CA VAL A 165 -6.64 5.12 -24.58
C VAL A 165 -6.40 3.67 -24.13
N ALA A 166 -5.75 2.85 -24.95
CA ALA A 166 -5.43 1.47 -24.59
C ALA A 166 -4.45 1.39 -23.41
N GLN A 167 -3.41 2.21 -23.40
CA GLN A 167 -2.46 2.28 -22.30
C GLN A 167 -3.09 2.84 -21.02
N LEU A 168 -3.92 3.87 -21.16
CA LEU A 168 -4.67 4.46 -20.05
C LEU A 168 -5.61 3.43 -19.42
N ASP A 169 -6.35 2.66 -20.23
CA ASP A 169 -7.21 1.57 -19.77
C ASP A 169 -6.41 0.52 -18.99
N ALA A 170 -5.29 0.04 -19.56
CA ALA A 170 -4.44 -0.95 -18.91
C ALA A 170 -3.92 -0.47 -17.55
N ARG A 171 -3.42 0.78 -17.47
CA ARG A 171 -2.88 1.36 -16.23
C ARG A 171 -3.94 1.63 -15.18
N LEU A 172 -5.14 2.10 -15.57
CA LEU A 172 -6.24 2.29 -14.65
C LEU A 172 -6.78 0.95 -14.12
N ARG A 173 -6.84 -0.09 -14.96
CA ARG A 173 -7.21 -1.45 -14.53
C ARG A 173 -6.20 -2.05 -13.58
N GLU A 174 -4.90 -1.85 -13.83
CA GLU A 174 -3.84 -2.25 -12.90
C GLU A 174 -4.02 -1.54 -11.55
N MET A 175 -4.24 -0.22 -11.57
CA MET A 175 -4.48 0.56 -10.36
C MET A 175 -5.73 0.09 -9.60
N ALA A 176 -6.81 -0.19 -10.32
CA ALA A 176 -8.05 -0.72 -9.75
C ALA A 176 -7.81 -2.09 -9.11
N ALA A 177 -7.19 -3.02 -9.82
CA ALA A 177 -6.92 -4.37 -9.34
C ALA A 177 -6.00 -4.37 -8.10
N ARG A 178 -5.02 -3.47 -8.05
CA ARG A 178 -4.15 -3.26 -6.88
C ARG A 178 -4.89 -2.67 -5.68
N SER A 179 -5.89 -1.82 -5.92
CA SER A 179 -6.67 -1.21 -4.83
C SER A 179 -7.74 -2.13 -4.25
N GLU A 180 -8.25 -3.09 -5.03
CA GLU A 180 -9.30 -4.02 -4.57
C GLU A 180 -8.75 -5.30 -3.94
N ARG A 181 -7.55 -5.72 -4.32
CA ARG A 181 -6.90 -6.91 -3.75
C ARG A 181 -5.79 -6.45 -2.82
N VAL A 182 -5.95 -6.77 -1.54
CA VAL A 182 -4.89 -6.57 -0.56
C VAL A 182 -4.15 -7.88 -0.37
N TRP A 183 -2.88 -7.78 -0.01
CA TRP A 183 -2.21 -8.91 0.60
C TRP A 183 -2.86 -9.19 1.94
N ILE A 184 -3.11 -10.47 2.19
CA ILE A 184 -3.70 -10.99 3.43
C ILE A 184 -2.70 -11.96 4.03
N LYS A 185 -2.47 -11.84 5.33
CA LYS A 185 -1.76 -12.84 6.12
C LYS A 185 -2.74 -13.53 7.06
N LEU A 186 -2.79 -14.86 7.00
CA LEU A 186 -3.54 -15.70 7.93
C LEU A 186 -2.57 -16.73 8.52
N GLY A 187 -2.21 -16.55 9.79
CA GLY A 187 -1.16 -17.36 10.41
C GLY A 187 0.15 -17.19 9.65
N ASN A 188 0.72 -18.27 9.11
CA ASN A 188 1.92 -18.22 8.26
C ASN A 188 1.63 -18.15 6.76
N LEU A 189 0.37 -18.03 6.34
CA LEU A 189 -0.01 -17.98 4.92
C LEU A 189 -0.12 -16.54 4.46
N VAL A 190 0.44 -16.22 3.29
CA VAL A 190 0.32 -14.91 2.65
C VAL A 190 -0.22 -15.06 1.24
N PHE A 191 -1.34 -14.41 0.96
CA PHE A 191 -2.01 -14.52 -0.34
C PHE A 191 -2.87 -13.28 -0.65
N PRO A 192 -3.08 -12.95 -1.94
CA PRO A 192 -3.92 -11.83 -2.33
C PRO A 192 -5.41 -12.18 -2.31
N GLY A 193 -6.22 -11.33 -1.70
CA GLY A 193 -7.66 -11.56 -1.64
C GLY A 193 -8.45 -10.33 -1.19
N THR A 194 -9.69 -10.59 -0.80
CA THR A 194 -10.59 -9.61 -0.19
C THR A 194 -11.01 -10.09 1.19
N VAL A 195 -11.28 -9.14 2.09
CA VAL A 195 -11.80 -9.41 3.43
C VAL A 195 -13.07 -8.60 3.64
N THR A 196 -14.17 -9.29 3.95
CA THR A 196 -15.40 -8.67 4.44
C THR A 196 -15.46 -8.88 5.94
N SER A 197 -15.58 -7.80 6.71
CA SER A 197 -15.66 -7.85 8.18
C SER A 197 -17.04 -7.42 8.68
N ARG A 198 -17.55 -8.11 9.69
CA ARG A 198 -18.74 -7.72 10.47
C ARG A 198 -18.39 -7.73 11.95
N PHE A 199 -18.52 -6.59 12.61
CA PHE A 199 -18.30 -6.47 14.05
C PHE A 199 -19.63 -6.56 14.79
N GLU A 200 -19.67 -7.38 15.85
CA GLU A 200 -20.76 -7.48 16.79
C GLU A 200 -20.54 -6.48 17.94
N GLY A 201 -21.63 -5.94 18.51
CA GLY A 201 -21.56 -4.90 19.56
C GLY A 201 -20.87 -5.33 20.86
N THR A 202 -20.60 -6.63 21.04
CA THR A 202 -19.93 -7.24 22.21
C THR A 202 -18.42 -7.46 22.00
N GLY A 203 -17.83 -6.98 20.90
CA GLY A 203 -16.39 -7.08 20.64
C GLY A 203 -15.96 -8.31 19.83
N GLY A 204 -16.90 -9.16 19.42
CA GLY A 204 -16.64 -10.25 18.47
C GLY A 204 -16.68 -9.75 17.02
N GLY A 205 -15.67 -10.10 16.23
CA GLY A 205 -15.66 -9.86 14.78
C GLY A 205 -15.78 -11.17 14.00
N GLU A 206 -16.62 -11.19 12.96
CA GLU A 206 -16.64 -12.22 11.92
C GLU A 206 -15.99 -11.68 10.65
N PHE A 207 -15.10 -12.48 10.05
CA PHE A 207 -14.34 -12.13 8.87
C PHE A 207 -14.55 -13.19 7.79
N VAL A 208 -14.83 -12.77 6.57
CA VAL A 208 -14.92 -13.65 5.40
C VAL A 208 -13.82 -13.25 4.43
N VAL A 209 -12.84 -14.14 4.27
CA VAL A 209 -11.73 -13.98 3.34
C VAL A 209 -12.05 -14.72 2.05
N THR A 210 -11.90 -14.05 0.91
CA THR A 210 -12.05 -14.67 -0.42
C THR A 210 -10.75 -14.49 -1.21
N ALA A 211 -10.18 -15.58 -1.71
CA ALA A 211 -8.93 -15.56 -2.46
C ALA A 211 -8.94 -16.54 -3.64
N ARG A 212 -8.29 -16.14 -4.73
CA ARG A 212 -7.96 -17.03 -5.86
C ARG A 212 -6.56 -17.56 -5.65
N ILE A 213 -6.42 -18.87 -5.50
CA ILE A 213 -5.18 -19.56 -5.14
C ILE A 213 -4.77 -20.47 -6.30
N ARG A 214 -3.49 -20.41 -6.68
CA ARG A 214 -2.87 -21.31 -7.67
C ARG A 214 -1.80 -22.19 -7.03
N ALA A 215 -1.10 -21.69 -6.02
CA ALA A 215 -0.04 -22.41 -5.35
C ALA A 215 -0.61 -23.57 -4.51
N GLY A 216 -0.21 -24.79 -4.84
CA GLY A 216 -0.63 -25.99 -4.10
C GLY A 216 -0.24 -25.98 -2.61
N GLY A 217 0.80 -25.22 -2.24
CA GLY A 217 1.22 -25.04 -0.84
C GLY A 217 0.21 -24.26 0.00
N VAL A 218 -0.18 -23.07 -0.45
CA VAL A 218 -1.17 -22.22 0.24
C VAL A 218 -2.53 -22.92 0.30
N ARG A 219 -2.97 -23.51 -0.82
CA ARG A 219 -4.22 -24.26 -0.89
C ARG A 219 -4.27 -25.38 0.14
N ARG A 220 -3.22 -26.22 0.21
CA ARG A 220 -3.16 -27.35 1.15
C ARG A 220 -3.23 -26.86 2.59
N ALA A 221 -2.48 -25.82 2.92
CA ALA A 221 -2.47 -25.26 4.26
C ALA A 221 -3.82 -24.64 4.66
N LEU A 222 -4.51 -23.96 3.73
CA LEU A 222 -5.87 -23.47 3.97
C LEU A 222 -6.85 -24.61 4.25
N LEU A 223 -6.81 -25.69 3.47
CA LEU A 223 -7.66 -26.87 3.72
C LEU A 223 -7.37 -27.53 5.07
N GLU A 224 -6.10 -27.53 5.51
CA GLU A 224 -5.71 -28.01 6.84
C GLU A 224 -6.26 -27.13 7.97
N TYR A 225 -6.34 -25.80 7.78
CA TYR A 225 -6.97 -24.87 8.73
C TYR A 225 -8.48 -25.10 8.90
N GLY A 226 -9.16 -25.59 7.86
CA GLY A 226 -10.60 -25.88 7.92
C GLY A 226 -10.96 -27.19 8.64
N GLN A 227 -9.99 -27.99 9.07
CA GLN A 227 -10.26 -29.28 9.72
C GLN A 227 -10.56 -29.10 11.22
N PRO A 228 -11.72 -29.56 11.72
CA PRO A 228 -12.17 -29.33 13.11
C PRO A 228 -11.27 -29.94 14.20
N PHE A 229 -10.40 -30.89 13.85
CA PHE A 229 -9.51 -31.59 14.79
C PHE A 229 -8.02 -31.49 14.41
N GLY A 230 -7.66 -30.56 13.52
CA GLY A 230 -6.27 -30.36 13.14
C GLY A 230 -5.42 -29.79 14.30
N PRO A 231 -4.11 -30.11 14.37
CA PRO A 231 -3.19 -29.52 15.35
C PRO A 231 -3.06 -27.98 15.24
N ARG A 232 -3.65 -27.37 14.20
CA ARG A 232 -3.68 -25.93 13.91
C ARG A 232 -5.03 -25.24 14.21
N SER A 233 -5.91 -25.82 15.03
CA SER A 233 -7.15 -25.14 15.49
C SER A 233 -6.92 -23.94 16.45
N ARG A 234 -5.66 -23.49 16.57
CA ARG A 234 -5.26 -22.39 17.43
C ARG A 234 -5.73 -21.05 16.86
N ALA A 235 -5.90 -20.07 17.75
CA ALA A 235 -6.08 -18.69 17.34
C ALA A 235 -4.82 -18.24 16.58
N GLU A 236 -5.01 -17.91 15.31
CA GLU A 236 -4.01 -17.29 14.45
C GLU A 236 -4.23 -15.78 14.43
N ARG A 237 -3.39 -15.03 13.71
CA ARG A 237 -3.70 -13.64 13.36
C ARG A 237 -4.12 -13.55 11.90
N LEU A 238 -5.16 -12.77 11.64
CA LEU A 238 -5.57 -12.33 10.32
C LEU A 238 -5.19 -10.86 10.18
N THR A 239 -4.29 -10.57 9.23
CA THR A 239 -3.78 -9.24 8.94
C THR A 239 -4.09 -8.89 7.48
N TRP A 240 -4.65 -7.70 7.24
CA TRP A 240 -4.95 -7.17 5.91
C TRP A 240 -5.07 -5.65 5.97
N ALA A 241 -4.72 -4.95 4.89
CA ALA A 241 -4.71 -3.48 4.85
C ALA A 241 -4.04 -2.91 6.11
N ASP A 242 -4.78 -2.16 6.95
CA ASP A 242 -4.30 -1.57 8.21
C ASP A 242 -4.87 -2.28 9.45
N ASN A 243 -5.36 -3.51 9.28
CA ASN A 243 -6.04 -4.30 10.30
C ASN A 243 -5.23 -5.54 10.65
N SER A 244 -5.15 -5.88 11.94
CA SER A 244 -4.62 -7.16 12.41
C SER A 244 -5.40 -7.64 13.63
N PHE A 245 -6.07 -8.77 13.51
CA PHE A 245 -6.90 -9.34 14.57
C PHE A 245 -6.52 -10.78 14.87
N PRO A 246 -6.54 -11.18 16.15
CA PRO A 246 -6.55 -12.60 16.50
C PRO A 246 -7.85 -13.21 15.98
N THR A 247 -7.75 -14.38 15.37
CA THR A 247 -8.88 -15.05 14.75
C THR A 247 -8.76 -16.56 14.85
N GLN A 248 -9.90 -17.24 14.89
CA GLN A 248 -10.02 -18.67 14.72
C GLN A 248 -10.77 -18.97 13.41
N VAL A 249 -10.19 -19.81 12.57
CA VAL A 249 -10.83 -20.29 11.34
C VAL A 249 -11.99 -21.21 11.72
N GLN A 250 -13.17 -20.93 11.18
CA GLN A 250 -14.41 -21.69 11.41
C GLN A 250 -14.66 -22.68 10.28
N SER A 251 -14.42 -22.27 9.04
CA SER A 251 -14.66 -23.09 7.86
C SER A 251 -13.82 -22.63 6.69
N VAL A 252 -13.47 -23.57 5.82
CA VAL A 252 -12.81 -23.32 4.53
C VAL A 252 -13.61 -24.03 3.44
N ALA A 253 -14.08 -23.28 2.46
CA ALA A 253 -14.75 -23.78 1.26
C ALA A 253 -13.86 -23.52 0.04
N VAL A 254 -13.85 -24.47 -0.89
CA VAL A 254 -13.06 -24.38 -2.12
C VAL A 254 -13.95 -24.70 -3.31
N GLU A 255 -13.99 -23.80 -4.27
CA GLU A 255 -14.63 -23.98 -5.57
C GLU A 255 -13.54 -23.98 -6.64
N THR A 256 -13.39 -25.11 -7.35
CA THR A 256 -12.41 -25.26 -8.42
C THR A 256 -13.00 -24.74 -9.73
N GLU A 257 -12.40 -23.70 -10.30
CA GLU A 257 -12.78 -23.20 -11.63
C GLU A 257 -12.10 -24.02 -12.74
N TYR A 258 -12.74 -24.09 -13.92
CA TYR A 258 -12.23 -24.82 -15.11
C TYR A 258 -10.84 -24.34 -15.59
N THR A 259 -10.40 -23.17 -15.15
CA THR A 259 -9.10 -22.55 -15.46
C THR A 259 -7.93 -23.11 -14.64
N GLY A 260 -8.19 -24.03 -13.69
CA GLY A 260 -7.18 -24.55 -12.77
C GLY A 260 -6.87 -23.61 -11.60
N GLU A 261 -7.67 -22.56 -11.41
CA GLU A 261 -7.65 -21.73 -10.20
C GLU A 261 -8.70 -22.24 -9.20
N ASP A 262 -8.33 -22.25 -7.93
CA ASP A 262 -9.27 -22.50 -6.84
C ASP A 262 -9.70 -21.17 -6.21
N VAL A 263 -11.01 -20.95 -6.15
CA VAL A 263 -11.61 -19.89 -5.35
C VAL A 263 -11.80 -20.44 -3.94
N VAL A 264 -11.02 -19.92 -2.99
CA VAL A 264 -11.08 -20.31 -1.58
C VAL A 264 -11.83 -19.24 -0.79
N ARG A 265 -12.80 -19.68 0.01
CA ARG A 265 -13.52 -18.86 0.98
C ARG A 265 -13.23 -19.36 2.39
N VAL A 266 -12.66 -18.49 3.23
CA VAL A 266 -12.35 -18.79 4.63
C VAL A 266 -13.23 -17.92 5.51
N THR A 267 -13.96 -18.55 6.44
CA THR A 267 -14.72 -17.84 7.48
C THR A 267 -13.93 -17.90 8.78
N CYS A 268 -13.66 -16.76 9.37
CA CYS A 268 -12.93 -16.63 10.62
C CYS A 268 -13.75 -15.83 11.65
N ARG A 269 -13.52 -16.10 12.93
CA ARG A 269 -14.11 -15.32 14.03
C ARG A 269 -13.07 -14.92 15.06
N THR A 270 -13.28 -13.76 15.69
CA THR A 270 -12.48 -13.34 16.84
C THR A 270 -12.79 -14.26 18.02
N PRO A 271 -11.81 -14.76 18.79
CA PRO A 271 -12.08 -15.61 19.94
C PRO A 271 -12.90 -14.87 21.01
N GLN A 272 -13.98 -15.48 21.52
CA GLN A 272 -14.89 -14.87 22.51
C GLN A 272 -14.20 -14.48 23.84
N ASN A 273 -13.08 -15.12 24.18
CA ASN A 273 -12.32 -14.87 25.41
C ASN A 273 -11.02 -14.08 25.15
N TRP A 274 -10.91 -13.43 23.99
CA TRP A 274 -9.74 -12.59 23.73
C TRP A 274 -9.86 -11.27 24.49
N HIS A 275 -9.10 -11.15 25.57
CA HIS A 275 -8.86 -9.85 26.18
C HIS A 275 -7.82 -9.15 25.31
N GLY A 276 -8.22 -8.05 24.66
CA GLY A 276 -7.45 -7.22 23.72
C GLY A 276 -6.20 -6.54 24.29
N GLY A 277 -5.50 -7.20 25.20
CA GLY A 277 -4.22 -6.76 25.72
C GLY A 277 -3.10 -7.04 24.71
N PRO A 278 -2.06 -6.21 24.69
CA PRO A 278 -0.82 -6.50 23.97
C PRO A 278 -0.27 -7.87 24.40
N ASP A 279 0.15 -8.68 23.42
CA ASP A 279 0.71 -10.01 23.66
C ASP A 279 2.12 -9.96 24.28
N SER A 280 2.73 -8.78 24.35
CA SER A 280 4.13 -8.60 24.70
C SER A 280 4.36 -7.78 25.97
N THR A 281 5.46 -8.09 26.64
CA THR A 281 6.03 -7.38 27.78
C THR A 281 6.20 -5.88 27.52
N HIS A 282 6.36 -5.48 26.24
CA HIS A 282 6.73 -4.12 25.83
C HIS A 282 5.65 -3.08 26.03
N ALA A 283 4.39 -3.47 25.96
CA ALA A 283 3.31 -2.55 26.30
C ALA A 283 3.15 -2.33 27.81
N MET A 284 3.76 -3.20 28.63
CA MET A 284 3.86 -2.99 30.08
C MET A 284 5.10 -2.17 30.47
N LEU A 285 6.01 -1.88 29.53
CA LEU A 285 7.22 -1.12 29.83
C LEU A 285 6.90 0.37 29.89
N ALA A 286 6.45 0.83 31.05
CA ALA A 286 6.60 2.24 31.41
C ALA A 286 8.10 2.59 31.36
N SER A 287 8.44 3.70 30.69
CA SER A 287 9.78 4.28 30.49
C SER A 287 10.93 3.59 31.26
N PHE A 288 11.88 2.98 30.55
CA PHE A 288 13.04 2.32 31.16
C PHE A 288 14.23 3.28 31.22
N GLY A 289 14.64 3.64 32.43
CA GLY A 289 15.73 4.59 32.64
C GLY A 289 15.38 5.97 32.06
N SER A 290 16.21 6.45 31.13
CA SER A 290 16.00 7.74 30.45
C SER A 290 15.25 7.65 29.12
N VAL A 291 14.81 6.45 28.71
CA VAL A 291 14.17 6.22 27.40
C VAL A 291 12.66 6.08 27.58
N THR A 292 11.91 6.91 26.87
CA THR A 292 10.44 6.89 26.84
C THR A 292 9.89 5.68 26.07
N ALA A 293 8.62 5.33 26.28
CA ALA A 293 7.98 4.25 25.52
C ALA A 293 7.94 4.57 24.01
N ALA A 294 7.67 5.82 23.63
CA ALA A 294 7.80 6.30 22.25
C ALA A 294 9.20 6.14 21.65
N GLU A 295 10.26 6.46 22.39
CA GLU A 295 11.63 6.25 21.90
C GLU A 295 11.94 4.75 21.74
N MET A 296 11.50 3.91 22.68
CA MET A 296 11.64 2.45 22.56
C MET A 296 10.90 1.90 21.33
N ALA A 297 9.67 2.38 21.09
CA ALA A 297 8.87 2.00 19.92
C ALA A 297 9.51 2.46 18.60
N ALA A 298 10.10 3.66 18.58
CA ALA A 298 10.84 4.17 17.42
C ALA A 298 12.09 3.34 17.11
N ILE A 299 12.87 3.00 18.14
CA ILE A 299 14.09 2.18 17.98
C ILE A 299 13.72 0.79 17.46
N TRP A 300 12.72 0.15 18.06
CA TRP A 300 12.23 -1.14 17.58
C TRP A 300 11.72 -1.05 16.14
N ALA A 301 10.90 -0.04 15.81
CA ALA A 301 10.33 0.10 14.47
C ALA A 301 11.43 0.24 13.42
N ARG A 302 12.48 1.04 13.69
CA ARG A 302 13.64 1.16 12.81
C ARG A 302 14.40 -0.17 12.65
N ARG A 303 14.51 -0.95 13.72
CA ARG A 303 15.13 -2.28 13.67
C ARG A 303 14.31 -3.28 12.89
N ALA A 304 13.07 -3.49 13.30
CA ALA A 304 12.19 -4.50 12.74
C ALA A 304 11.81 -4.18 11.28
N LEU A 305 11.53 -2.91 10.96
CA LEU A 305 11.06 -2.51 9.63
C LEU A 305 12.22 -2.15 8.69
N LEU A 306 13.27 -1.49 9.17
CA LEU A 306 14.34 -0.97 8.30
C LEU A 306 15.66 -1.76 8.42
N GLY A 307 15.75 -2.74 9.33
CA GLY A 307 16.99 -3.50 9.58
C GLY A 307 18.12 -2.66 10.17
N GLN A 308 17.82 -1.49 10.73
CA GLN A 308 18.86 -0.60 11.27
C GLN A 308 19.46 -1.21 12.54
N GLU A 309 20.78 -1.28 12.64
CA GLU A 309 21.42 -1.69 13.89
C GLU A 309 21.18 -0.67 15.00
N PHE A 310 20.99 -1.16 16.22
CA PHE A 310 20.93 -0.28 17.39
C PHE A 310 22.33 0.20 17.72
N GLN A 311 22.52 1.51 17.66
CA GLN A 311 23.73 2.14 18.15
C GLN A 311 23.53 2.52 19.61
N SER A 312 24.17 1.77 20.50
CA SER A 312 24.20 2.08 21.92
C SER A 312 24.75 3.50 22.14
N ARG A 313 24.04 4.31 22.94
CA ARG A 313 24.43 5.69 23.23
C ARG A 313 25.42 5.83 24.41
N GLY A 314 25.95 4.76 25.00
CA GLY A 314 26.92 4.93 26.09
C GLY A 314 27.64 3.67 26.61
N ARG A 315 28.89 3.85 27.06
CA ARG A 315 29.73 2.85 27.74
C ARG A 315 29.25 2.63 29.20
N GLY A 316 28.77 1.43 29.53
CA GLY A 316 28.50 1.02 30.92
C GLY A 316 27.64 -0.25 31.02
N ALA A 317 27.78 -1.01 32.12
CA ALA A 317 27.23 -2.36 32.29
C ALA A 317 25.70 -2.46 32.13
N PHE A 318 25.27 -3.43 31.32
CA PHE A 318 23.88 -3.78 30.96
C PHE A 318 23.10 -2.70 30.20
N ASP A 319 23.39 -2.56 28.91
CA ASP A 319 22.52 -1.88 27.95
C ASP A 319 21.26 -2.72 27.68
N LEU A 320 20.33 -2.71 28.63
CA LEU A 320 19.06 -3.43 28.55
C LEU A 320 18.14 -2.87 27.45
N THR A 321 18.36 -1.63 27.00
CA THR A 321 17.63 -1.00 25.88
C THR A 321 17.79 -1.83 24.61
N GLY A 322 18.99 -2.36 24.36
CA GLY A 322 19.25 -3.29 23.26
C GLY A 322 18.34 -4.52 23.32
N SER A 323 18.32 -5.23 24.46
CA SER A 323 17.51 -6.44 24.67
C SER A 323 16.00 -6.20 24.56
N PHE A 324 15.51 -5.03 24.98
CA PHE A 324 14.10 -4.68 24.80
C PHE A 324 13.77 -4.17 23.39
N SER A 325 14.75 -3.69 22.64
CA SER A 325 14.55 -3.23 21.26
C SER A 325 14.68 -4.34 20.21
N GLU A 326 15.29 -5.48 20.55
CA GLU A 326 15.45 -6.59 19.63
C GLU A 326 14.08 -7.16 19.22
N PRO A 327 13.85 -7.36 17.91
CA PRO A 327 12.65 -8.01 17.46
C PRO A 327 12.73 -9.50 17.81
N ASP A 328 11.75 -10.01 18.56
CA ASP A 328 11.59 -11.46 18.78
C ASP A 328 11.26 -12.20 17.47
N ALA A 329 10.84 -11.45 16.45
CA ALA A 329 10.54 -11.91 15.10
C ALA A 329 11.71 -11.61 14.15
N VAL A 330 11.80 -12.40 13.07
CA VAL A 330 12.63 -12.07 11.90
C VAL A 330 12.32 -10.64 11.43
N THR A 331 13.33 -9.88 11.03
CA THR A 331 13.16 -8.50 10.56
C THR A 331 12.50 -8.47 9.18
N LEU A 332 11.85 -7.37 8.82
CA LEU A 332 11.22 -7.21 7.51
C LEU A 332 12.22 -7.38 6.35
N PRO A 333 13.44 -6.81 6.37
CA PRO A 333 14.43 -7.08 5.33
C PRO A 333 14.76 -8.56 5.15
N GLU A 334 14.90 -9.31 6.24
CA GLU A 334 15.12 -10.75 6.21
C GLU A 334 13.92 -11.51 5.63
N VAL A 335 12.69 -11.09 5.96
CA VAL A 335 11.45 -11.64 5.35
C VAL A 335 11.44 -11.39 3.85
N LEU A 336 11.69 -10.16 3.41
CA LEU A 336 11.69 -9.81 1.98
C LEU A 336 12.77 -10.60 1.22
N SER A 337 13.96 -10.72 1.80
CA SER A 337 15.07 -11.51 1.26
C SER A 337 14.72 -12.99 1.14
N ALA A 338 14.21 -13.60 2.20
CA ALA A 338 13.87 -15.03 2.26
C ALA A 338 12.83 -15.45 1.23
N HIS A 339 11.98 -14.51 0.80
CA HIS A 339 10.94 -14.74 -0.20
C HIS A 339 11.26 -14.14 -1.58
N SER A 340 12.47 -13.62 -1.78
CA SER A 340 12.87 -12.93 -3.02
C SER A 340 11.80 -11.91 -3.46
N ALA A 341 11.25 -11.19 -2.49
CA ALA A 341 10.09 -10.35 -2.69
C ALA A 341 10.47 -9.13 -3.54
N GLY A 342 9.71 -8.90 -4.62
CA GLY A 342 9.85 -7.71 -5.46
C GLY A 342 8.48 -7.18 -5.85
N GLY A 343 8.44 -5.96 -6.39
CA GLY A 343 7.21 -5.34 -6.89
C GLY A 343 6.08 -5.37 -5.86
N TRP A 344 4.90 -5.81 -6.29
CA TRP A 344 3.70 -5.83 -5.46
C TRP A 344 3.79 -6.75 -4.23
N LEU A 345 4.55 -7.85 -4.28
CA LEU A 345 4.73 -8.73 -3.12
C LEU A 345 5.54 -8.03 -2.02
N ALA A 346 6.61 -7.32 -2.40
CA ALA A 346 7.43 -6.58 -1.45
C ALA A 346 6.63 -5.48 -0.74
N GLU A 347 5.79 -4.75 -1.48
CA GLU A 347 4.87 -3.76 -0.91
C GLU A 347 3.87 -4.40 0.06
N GLY A 348 3.30 -5.55 -0.34
CA GLY A 348 2.37 -6.33 0.47
C GLY A 348 2.94 -6.79 1.79
N LEU A 349 4.08 -7.48 1.75
CA LEU A 349 4.78 -7.98 2.92
C LEU A 349 5.21 -6.83 3.84
N THR A 350 5.67 -5.71 3.27
CA THR A 350 6.02 -4.50 4.04
C THR A 350 4.83 -3.99 4.86
N ARG A 351 3.65 -3.84 4.24
CA ARG A 351 2.44 -3.39 4.94
C ARG A 351 2.00 -4.41 5.99
N LEU A 352 1.86 -5.67 5.61
CA LEU A 352 1.39 -6.73 6.50
C LEU A 352 2.28 -6.89 7.74
N TYR A 353 3.60 -6.87 7.55
CA TYR A 353 4.57 -6.96 8.65
C TYR A 353 4.43 -5.79 9.61
N ALA A 354 4.42 -4.56 9.07
CA ALA A 354 4.30 -3.36 9.89
C ALA A 354 3.05 -3.40 10.76
N VAL A 355 1.90 -3.64 10.15
CA VAL A 355 0.60 -3.65 10.83
C VAL A 355 0.53 -4.75 11.89
N GLU A 356 0.91 -5.98 11.53
CA GLU A 356 0.82 -7.11 12.47
C GLU A 356 1.75 -6.92 13.66
N GLU A 357 3.01 -6.57 13.44
CA GLU A 357 4.00 -6.49 14.51
C GLU A 357 3.76 -5.29 15.43
N VAL A 358 3.29 -4.15 14.91
CA VAL A 358 2.85 -3.01 15.75
C VAL A 358 1.66 -3.41 16.63
N SER A 359 0.63 -4.03 16.05
CA SER A 359 -0.54 -4.47 16.82
C SER A 359 -0.20 -5.56 17.84
N ARG A 360 0.63 -6.54 17.47
CA ARG A 360 1.07 -7.64 18.33
C ARG A 360 1.91 -7.13 19.51
N ARG A 361 2.90 -6.27 19.24
CA ARG A 361 3.88 -5.84 20.24
C ARG A 361 3.34 -4.75 21.16
N TYR A 362 2.66 -3.75 20.61
CA TYR A 362 2.27 -2.57 21.38
C TYR A 362 0.77 -2.46 21.67
N GLY A 363 -0.05 -3.39 21.15
CA GLY A 363 -1.51 -3.23 21.18
C GLY A 363 -1.94 -1.94 20.46
N GLY A 364 -1.09 -1.47 19.52
CA GLY A 364 -1.25 -0.23 18.81
C GLY A 364 -1.81 -0.42 17.40
N HIS A 365 -2.07 0.69 16.73
CA HIS A 365 -2.46 0.71 15.33
C HIS A 365 -1.82 1.90 14.63
N PHE A 366 -1.69 1.80 13.31
CA PHE A 366 -1.29 2.94 12.51
C PHE A 366 -2.45 3.93 12.42
N GLU A 367 -2.18 5.19 12.76
CA GLU A 367 -3.06 6.31 12.40
C GLU A 367 -2.92 6.62 10.92
N HIS A 368 -1.69 6.49 10.40
CA HIS A 368 -1.37 6.62 8.98
C HIS A 368 -0.27 5.63 8.62
N LEU A 369 -0.49 4.81 7.60
CA LEU A 369 0.55 3.92 7.04
C LEU A 369 0.58 4.00 5.52
N GLU A 370 1.73 4.40 5.03
CA GLU A 370 2.03 4.49 3.61
C GLU A 370 3.21 3.58 3.28
N VAL A 371 2.98 2.77 2.26
CA VAL A 371 3.98 1.90 1.67
C VAL A 371 4.03 2.29 0.21
N GLY A 372 5.17 2.86 -0.19
CA GLY A 372 5.42 3.28 -1.56
C GLY A 372 5.64 2.08 -2.48
N PRO A 373 5.69 2.30 -3.81
CA PRO A 373 5.99 1.24 -4.75
C PRO A 373 7.39 0.66 -4.49
N ALA A 374 7.54 -0.64 -4.71
CA ALA A 374 8.85 -1.27 -4.66
C ALA A 374 9.71 -0.81 -5.84
N VAL A 375 10.91 -0.29 -5.54
CA VAL A 375 11.93 0.10 -6.51
C VAL A 375 13.17 -0.79 -6.35
N ALA A 376 14.13 -0.70 -7.28
CA ALA A 376 15.34 -1.53 -7.24
C ALA A 376 16.14 -1.44 -5.93
N THR A 377 16.03 -0.31 -5.20
CA THR A 377 16.76 -0.08 -3.95
C THR A 377 15.99 -0.47 -2.69
N GLY A 378 14.69 -0.71 -2.78
CA GLY A 378 13.86 -0.90 -1.59
C GLY A 378 12.38 -0.55 -1.74
N VAL A 379 11.66 -0.64 -0.63
CA VAL A 379 10.28 -0.16 -0.49
C VAL A 379 10.27 1.01 0.48
N ARG A 380 9.78 2.18 0.06
CA ARG A 380 9.65 3.32 0.98
C ARG A 380 8.48 3.07 1.94
N ILE A 381 8.69 3.32 3.23
CA ILE A 381 7.66 3.24 4.25
C ILE A 381 7.62 4.54 5.05
N TYR A 382 6.41 5.06 5.25
CA TYR A 382 6.14 6.12 6.21
C TYR A 382 4.94 5.70 7.05
N GLY A 383 5.11 5.67 8.37
CA GLY A 383 4.05 5.26 9.27
C GLY A 383 4.05 6.07 10.55
N ARG A 384 2.88 6.55 10.95
CA ARG A 384 2.62 7.09 12.30
C ARG A 384 1.70 6.12 13.01
N PHE A 385 2.14 5.61 14.16
CA PHE A 385 1.34 4.67 14.94
C PHE A 385 1.17 5.12 16.39
N ILE A 386 0.00 4.75 16.92
CA ILE A 386 -0.46 5.06 18.27
C ILE A 386 -0.42 3.78 19.08
N PHE A 387 0.05 3.88 20.32
CA PHE A 387 0.08 2.76 21.26
C PHE A 387 -0.23 3.22 22.69
N GLY A 388 -0.55 2.27 23.58
CA GLY A 388 -0.91 2.53 24.98
C GLY A 388 -2.41 2.48 25.29
N ALA A 389 -3.11 1.41 24.87
CA ALA A 389 -4.55 1.23 25.04
C ALA A 389 -4.94 0.44 26.32
N GLY A 390 -4.49 0.89 27.50
CA GLY A 390 -5.06 0.48 28.79
C GLY A 390 -5.98 1.56 29.35
N MET A 391 -7.02 1.20 30.13
CA MET A 391 -7.84 2.21 30.81
C MET A 391 -6.95 3.11 31.67
N GLY A 392 -6.83 4.39 31.30
CA GLY A 392 -6.09 5.41 32.04
C GLY A 392 -4.65 5.68 31.59
N THR A 393 -4.11 4.98 30.58
CA THR A 393 -2.79 5.31 30.01
C THR A 393 -2.87 6.38 28.93
N ARG A 394 -1.90 7.31 28.92
CA ARG A 394 -1.78 8.34 27.88
C ARG A 394 -1.43 7.66 26.56
N GLN A 395 -2.19 7.97 25.50
CA GLN A 395 -1.82 7.55 24.15
C GLN A 395 -0.53 8.25 23.74
N GLU A 396 0.44 7.46 23.28
CA GLU A 396 1.69 7.96 22.72
C GLU A 396 1.74 7.67 21.22
N HIS A 397 2.45 8.53 20.49
CA HIS A 397 2.61 8.44 19.05
C HIS A 397 4.10 8.31 18.73
N THR A 398 4.42 7.54 17.72
CA THR A 398 5.76 7.53 17.12
C THR A 398 5.66 7.41 15.61
N GLU A 399 6.74 7.76 14.94
CA GLU A 399 6.86 7.76 13.49
C GLU A 399 8.04 6.91 13.03
N VAL A 400 7.85 6.26 11.89
CA VAL A 400 8.90 5.59 11.14
C VAL A 400 8.86 6.10 9.71
N ASP A 401 10.01 6.56 9.21
CA ASP A 401 10.22 6.96 7.82
C ASP A 401 11.56 6.36 7.37
N GLY A 402 11.55 5.71 6.22
CA GLY A 402 12.76 5.12 5.64
C GLY A 402 12.49 4.28 4.41
N VAL A 403 13.55 3.61 3.98
CA VAL A 403 13.51 2.66 2.86
C VAL A 403 13.85 1.29 3.43
N VAL A 404 12.93 0.34 3.24
CA VAL A 404 13.15 -1.07 3.54
C VAL A 404 13.97 -1.68 2.41
N PRO A 405 15.18 -2.18 2.65
CA PRO A 405 16.01 -2.74 1.59
C PRO A 405 15.41 -4.02 1.00
N LEU A 406 15.51 -4.15 -0.31
CA LEU A 406 15.28 -5.38 -1.06
C LEU A 406 16.68 -5.93 -1.38
N SER A 407 17.18 -6.83 -0.54
CA SER A 407 18.52 -7.43 -0.69
C SER A 407 18.64 -8.30 -1.92
#